data_AF-A0A257UTS4-F1
#
_entry.id   AF-A0A257UTS4-F1
#
_cell.length_a   1.000
_cell.length_b   1.000
_cell.length_c   1.000
_cell.angle_alpha   90.00
_cell.angle_beta   90.00
_cell.angle_gamma   90.00
#
_symmetry.space_group_name_H-M   'P 1'
#
loop_
_entity.id
_entity.type
_entity.pdbx_description
1 polymer ?
#
loop_
_entity_poly.entity_id
_entity_poly.type
_entity_poly.pdbx_seq_one_letter_code
_entity_poly.pdbx_strand_id
1 'polypeptide(L)'
;MQRPLRSLIQDFTRTKARDYAQFRKSMQLHTNSSNNTIFADAEGNIAYFHSNYIPRRDTSFDWTKPVDGSNPATAYHGLLSIDETPHLLNPAVGWLYNSNNWPWSAAGPDSPKRKDFPRYVETSTEESPRGYHALRLLPNHKDFTMASLTAAAFDSYLPAFATMIPPLIKAYDATPGANPLKARLAKKITLLRGWDYRWGINSVPTSLAVFWGTDIMRRVGREARAAGMSAEDYVVKRATSDELLQSLVAAANQLTADFGTWQTPWGDINRFQRINDDIDPSFDDAKPSIPVPFTSSIWGSLASFGARAYPNTKKWYGTSGNSFVAVVEFGDSVRVRAVTAGGESGDIHSPHFDDEAERYATGNLRVVYFYKSQLQGHTEREYHPGS
;
A
#
# COMPACT_ATOMS: atom_id res chain seq x y z
N MET A 1 -11.53 3.64 -26.44
CA MET A 1 -10.88 3.68 -25.12
C MET A 1 -9.79 4.76 -25.03
N GLN A 2 -9.17 5.17 -26.15
CA GLN A 2 -8.21 6.28 -26.18
C GLN A 2 -8.92 7.63 -26.31
N ARG A 3 -9.14 8.35 -25.19
CA ARG A 3 -9.69 9.72 -25.18
C ARG A 3 -8.73 10.69 -24.48
N PRO A 4 -7.47 10.84 -24.94
CA PRO A 4 -6.41 11.54 -24.20
C PRO A 4 -6.76 12.99 -23.86
N LEU A 5 -7.35 13.74 -24.80
CA LEU A 5 -7.78 15.11 -24.52
C LEU A 5 -8.85 15.19 -23.42
N ARG A 6 -9.82 14.27 -23.43
CA ARG A 6 -10.88 14.23 -22.40
C ARG A 6 -10.32 13.80 -21.04
N SER A 7 -9.33 12.90 -21.03
CA SER A 7 -8.56 12.55 -19.82
C SER A 7 -7.86 13.78 -19.25
N LEU A 8 -7.10 14.51 -20.07
CA LEU A 8 -6.43 15.74 -19.64
C LEU A 8 -7.40 16.82 -19.14
N ILE A 9 -8.55 16.99 -19.80
CA ILE A 9 -9.59 17.90 -19.34
C ILE A 9 -10.14 17.46 -17.99
N GLN A 10 -10.43 16.17 -17.79
CA GLN A 10 -10.92 15.66 -16.50
C GLN A 10 -9.86 15.89 -15.41
N ASP A 11 -8.60 15.53 -15.65
CA ASP A 11 -7.51 15.68 -14.70
C ASP A 11 -7.25 17.13 -14.32
N PHE A 12 -7.28 18.05 -15.29
CA PHE A 12 -7.12 19.47 -15.01
C PHE A 12 -8.33 20.03 -14.25
N THR A 13 -9.55 19.79 -14.74
CA THR A 13 -10.76 20.38 -14.16
C THR A 13 -11.03 19.91 -12.74
N ARG A 14 -10.72 18.65 -12.39
CA ARG A 14 -10.85 18.18 -11.00
C ARG A 14 -9.92 18.92 -10.03
N THR A 15 -8.72 19.35 -10.48
CA THR A 15 -7.79 20.15 -9.65
C THR A 15 -8.21 21.61 -9.50
N LYS A 16 -9.19 22.05 -10.30
CA LYS A 16 -9.73 23.41 -10.30
C LYS A 16 -11.15 23.49 -9.74
N ALA A 17 -11.77 22.34 -9.43
CA ALA A 17 -13.08 22.28 -8.82
C ALA A 17 -13.06 23.01 -7.47
N ARG A 18 -14.07 23.86 -7.23
CA ARG A 18 -14.16 24.67 -6.01
C ARG A 18 -15.00 24.02 -4.92
N ASP A 19 -15.83 23.05 -5.30
CA ASP A 19 -16.82 22.40 -4.46
C ASP A 19 -17.05 20.97 -4.96
N TYR A 20 -17.75 20.17 -4.15
CA TYR A 20 -18.12 18.79 -4.51
C TYR A 20 -18.94 18.70 -5.81
N ALA A 21 -19.85 19.64 -6.08
CA ALA A 21 -20.71 19.59 -7.25
C ALA A 21 -19.90 19.72 -8.56
N GLN A 22 -18.96 20.66 -8.60
CA GLN A 22 -18.01 20.84 -9.70
C GLN A 22 -17.08 19.64 -9.83
N PHE A 23 -16.61 19.09 -8.70
CA PHE A 23 -15.77 17.89 -8.71
C PHE A 23 -16.54 16.69 -9.31
N ARG A 24 -17.76 16.43 -8.84
CA ARG A 24 -18.63 15.37 -9.36
C ARG A 24 -18.93 15.56 -10.85
N LYS A 25 -19.16 16.80 -11.29
CA LYS A 25 -19.34 17.11 -12.72
C LYS A 25 -18.11 16.75 -13.54
N SER A 26 -16.89 17.01 -13.05
CA SER A 26 -15.66 16.58 -13.73
C SER A 26 -15.58 15.05 -13.86
N MET A 27 -16.04 14.31 -12.84
CA MET A 27 -16.06 12.85 -12.85
C MET A 27 -17.04 12.24 -13.85
N GLN A 28 -18.03 13.00 -14.36
CA GLN A 28 -18.92 12.55 -15.44
C GLN A 28 -18.23 12.50 -16.82
N LEU A 29 -16.96 12.92 -16.91
CA LEU A 29 -16.17 12.74 -18.13
C LEU A 29 -15.79 11.28 -18.37
N HIS A 30 -15.86 10.42 -17.34
CA HIS A 30 -15.58 8.99 -17.43
C HIS A 30 -14.26 8.72 -18.18
N THR A 31 -13.16 9.33 -17.73
CA THR A 31 -11.83 9.11 -18.29
C THR A 31 -10.79 8.71 -17.24
N ASN A 32 -11.16 8.60 -15.96
CA ASN A 32 -10.34 7.97 -14.93
C ASN A 32 -10.60 6.45 -14.96
N SER A 33 -9.82 5.75 -15.78
CA SER A 33 -10.10 4.37 -16.15
C SER A 33 -9.83 3.32 -15.07
N SER A 34 -9.08 3.65 -14.03
CA SER A 34 -8.58 2.64 -13.08
C SER A 34 -8.48 3.10 -11.63
N ASN A 35 -8.63 4.39 -11.32
CA ASN A 35 -8.33 4.89 -9.99
C ASN A 35 -9.59 5.13 -9.20
N ASN A 36 -9.61 4.62 -7.96
CA ASN A 36 -10.51 5.14 -6.94
C ASN A 36 -10.08 6.57 -6.58
N THR A 37 -11.04 7.43 -6.24
CA THR A 37 -10.78 8.82 -5.87
C THR A 37 -11.43 9.13 -4.53
N ILE A 38 -10.63 9.66 -3.60
CA ILE A 38 -11.14 10.28 -2.37
C ILE A 38 -11.05 11.79 -2.56
N PHE A 39 -12.13 12.47 -2.19
CA PHE A 39 -12.27 13.91 -2.22
C PHE A 39 -12.46 14.43 -0.79
N ALA A 40 -11.90 15.59 -0.51
CA ALA A 40 -12.16 16.38 0.69
C ALA A 40 -12.10 17.87 0.35
N ASP A 41 -12.94 18.69 0.99
CA ASP A 41 -12.94 20.16 0.82
C ASP A 41 -13.07 20.93 2.15
N ALA A 42 -13.00 22.27 2.05
CA ALA A 42 -13.11 23.18 3.18
C ALA A 42 -14.56 23.38 3.68
N GLU A 43 -15.56 22.87 2.97
CA GLU A 43 -16.95 22.84 3.45
C GLU A 43 -17.19 21.63 4.37
N GLY A 44 -16.18 20.78 4.56
CA GLY A 44 -16.26 19.57 5.37
C GLY A 44 -16.81 18.36 4.61
N ASN A 45 -16.92 18.45 3.28
CA ASN A 45 -17.36 17.30 2.50
C ASN A 45 -16.21 16.30 2.34
N ILE A 46 -16.52 15.01 2.47
CA ILE A 46 -15.66 13.90 2.04
C ILE A 46 -16.45 12.99 1.10
N ALA A 47 -15.81 12.53 0.02
CA ALA A 47 -16.46 11.64 -0.93
C ALA A 47 -15.53 10.56 -1.47
N TYR A 48 -16.11 9.41 -1.78
CA TYR A 48 -15.44 8.29 -2.41
C TYR A 48 -16.09 8.00 -3.75
N PHE A 49 -15.26 7.87 -4.78
CA PHE A 49 -15.66 7.45 -6.11
C PHE A 49 -14.88 6.19 -6.48
N HIS A 50 -15.57 5.06 -6.59
CA HIS A 50 -14.99 3.88 -7.23
C HIS A 50 -14.87 4.15 -8.74
N SER A 51 -13.80 3.65 -9.37
CA SER A 51 -13.45 3.86 -10.80
C SER A 51 -14.58 4.44 -11.66
N ASN A 52 -14.36 5.59 -12.30
CA ASN A 52 -15.41 6.20 -13.11
C ASN A 52 -15.44 5.68 -14.55
N TYR A 53 -14.79 4.55 -14.87
CA TYR A 53 -14.92 3.88 -16.17
C TYR A 53 -15.25 2.41 -15.99
N ILE A 54 -16.53 2.11 -15.74
CA ILE A 54 -17.01 0.72 -15.62
C ILE A 54 -17.98 0.45 -16.77
N PRO A 55 -17.61 -0.39 -17.75
CA PRO A 55 -18.51 -0.77 -18.83
C PRO A 55 -19.76 -1.47 -18.31
N ARG A 56 -20.93 -1.04 -18.79
CA ARG A 56 -22.19 -1.73 -18.52
C ARG A 56 -22.21 -3.04 -19.29
N ARG A 57 -22.34 -4.15 -18.58
CA ARG A 57 -22.29 -5.49 -19.16
C ARG A 57 -23.51 -6.32 -18.73
N ASP A 58 -23.89 -7.27 -19.57
CA ASP A 58 -24.94 -8.24 -19.26
C ASP A 58 -24.51 -9.15 -18.10
N THR A 59 -25.31 -9.20 -17.04
CA THR A 59 -25.05 -9.98 -15.83
C THR A 59 -25.23 -11.48 -16.01
N SER A 60 -25.74 -11.95 -17.15
CA SER A 60 -25.84 -13.38 -17.48
C SER A 60 -24.48 -14.05 -17.68
N PHE A 61 -23.42 -13.27 -17.96
CA PHE A 61 -22.05 -13.78 -18.15
C PHE A 61 -21.19 -13.65 -16.89
N ASP A 62 -20.26 -14.59 -16.73
CA ASP A 62 -19.17 -14.49 -15.75
C ASP A 62 -17.98 -13.71 -16.35
N TRP A 63 -17.99 -12.39 -16.15
CA TRP A 63 -16.94 -11.48 -16.61
C TRP A 63 -15.61 -11.61 -15.88
N THR A 64 -15.49 -12.54 -14.91
CA THR A 64 -14.19 -12.90 -14.32
C THR A 64 -13.44 -13.92 -15.17
N LYS A 65 -14.05 -14.40 -16.25
CA LYS A 65 -13.49 -15.39 -17.19
C LYS A 65 -13.55 -14.86 -18.63
N PRO A 66 -12.81 -15.48 -19.57
CA PRO A 66 -13.02 -15.25 -20.98
C PRO A 66 -14.48 -15.52 -21.37
N VAL A 67 -15.07 -14.60 -22.13
CA VAL A 67 -16.42 -14.72 -22.70
C VAL A 67 -16.34 -14.80 -24.22
N ASP A 68 -17.37 -15.34 -24.86
CA ASP A 68 -17.43 -15.48 -26.32
C ASP A 68 -17.60 -14.12 -27.01
N GLY A 69 -16.55 -13.65 -27.68
CA GLY A 69 -16.55 -12.38 -28.42
C GLY A 69 -17.40 -12.37 -29.69
N SER A 70 -17.90 -13.53 -30.15
CA SER A 70 -18.82 -13.60 -31.29
C SER A 70 -20.29 -13.40 -30.91
N ASN A 71 -20.63 -13.55 -29.62
CA ASN A 71 -21.97 -13.33 -29.11
C ASN A 71 -22.24 -11.82 -28.94
N PRO A 72 -23.20 -11.21 -29.66
CA PRO A 72 -23.47 -9.77 -29.56
C PRO A 72 -23.83 -9.29 -28.15
N ALA A 73 -24.36 -10.17 -27.29
CA ALA A 73 -24.66 -9.86 -25.89
C ALA A 73 -23.39 -9.64 -25.02
N THR A 74 -22.20 -9.97 -25.53
CA THR A 74 -20.92 -9.66 -24.85
C THR A 74 -20.38 -8.27 -25.19
N ALA A 75 -21.04 -7.52 -26.09
CA ALA A 75 -20.75 -6.10 -26.28
C ALA A 75 -21.25 -5.29 -25.08
N TYR A 76 -20.44 -4.36 -24.56
CA TYR A 76 -20.86 -3.50 -23.46
C TYR A 76 -21.77 -2.35 -23.95
N HIS A 77 -22.75 -1.96 -23.14
CA HIS A 77 -23.80 -1.00 -23.50
C HIS A 77 -23.57 0.37 -22.83
N GLY A 78 -22.47 1.02 -23.22
CA GLY A 78 -22.03 2.27 -22.58
C GLY A 78 -21.40 2.04 -21.20
N LEU A 79 -21.32 3.09 -20.40
CA LEU A 79 -20.72 3.06 -19.08
C LEU A 79 -21.80 3.13 -17.98
N LEU A 80 -21.50 2.57 -16.81
CA LEU A 80 -22.24 2.86 -15.60
C LEU A 80 -22.09 4.34 -15.25
N SER A 81 -23.19 4.98 -14.85
CA SER A 81 -23.17 6.32 -14.26
C SER A 81 -22.52 6.28 -12.86
N ILE A 82 -22.13 7.44 -12.33
CA ILE A 82 -21.57 7.53 -10.97
C ILE A 82 -22.51 6.89 -9.94
N ASP A 83 -23.82 7.10 -10.07
CA ASP A 83 -24.83 6.60 -9.13
C ASP A 83 -25.05 5.08 -9.23
N GLU A 84 -24.61 4.46 -10.33
CA GLU A 84 -24.63 3.00 -10.51
C GLU A 84 -23.31 2.33 -10.08
N THR A 85 -22.32 3.12 -9.66
CA THR A 85 -21.04 2.64 -9.13
C THR A 85 -20.95 2.86 -7.62
N PRO A 86 -20.12 2.09 -6.89
CA PRO A 86 -19.91 2.32 -5.47
C PRO A 86 -19.40 3.74 -5.23
N HIS A 87 -20.23 4.56 -4.57
CA HIS A 87 -19.90 5.93 -4.24
C HIS A 87 -20.37 6.25 -2.81
N LEU A 88 -19.72 7.21 -2.18
CA LEU A 88 -20.11 7.73 -0.87
C LEU A 88 -19.92 9.24 -0.85
N LEU A 89 -20.81 9.95 -0.17
CA LEU A 89 -20.69 11.35 0.19
C LEU A 89 -21.05 11.48 1.67
N ASN A 90 -20.14 12.03 2.47
CA ASN A 90 -20.35 12.33 3.89
C ASN A 90 -20.96 11.17 4.69
N PRO A 91 -20.30 9.99 4.74
CA PRO A 91 -20.78 8.89 5.58
C PRO A 91 -20.82 9.32 7.06
N ALA A 92 -21.78 8.81 7.83
CA ALA A 92 -21.99 9.15 9.23
C ALA A 92 -20.81 8.76 10.14
N VAL A 93 -20.00 7.76 9.75
CA VAL A 93 -18.76 7.42 10.46
C VAL A 93 -17.69 8.52 10.42
N GLY A 94 -17.80 9.51 9.52
CA GLY A 94 -16.92 10.67 9.46
C GLY A 94 -15.53 10.41 8.84
N TRP A 95 -15.33 9.26 8.19
CA TRP A 95 -14.09 8.94 7.49
C TRP A 95 -14.33 8.13 6.22
N LEU A 96 -13.36 8.20 5.32
CA LEU A 96 -13.26 7.40 4.11
C LEU A 96 -11.81 6.90 3.98
N TYR A 97 -11.62 5.69 3.47
CA TYR A 97 -10.30 5.24 3.04
C TYR A 97 -10.37 4.30 1.84
N ASN A 98 -9.25 4.20 1.14
CA ASN A 98 -9.00 3.15 0.16
C ASN A 98 -7.50 2.88 0.11
N SER A 99 -7.12 1.60 0.16
CA SER A 99 -5.72 1.14 0.07
C SER A 99 -5.53 0.14 -1.06
N ASN A 100 -6.22 0.37 -2.19
CA ASN A 100 -6.37 -0.54 -3.34
C ASN A 100 -7.22 -1.78 -3.05
N ASN A 101 -7.99 -1.76 -1.97
CA ASN A 101 -8.96 -2.78 -1.60
C ASN A 101 -10.34 -2.50 -2.21
N TRP A 102 -11.25 -3.45 -1.99
CA TRP A 102 -12.65 -3.34 -2.39
C TRP A 102 -13.35 -2.09 -1.81
N PRO A 103 -14.48 -1.63 -2.38
CA PRO A 103 -15.22 -0.49 -1.83
C PRO A 103 -16.09 -0.86 -0.62
N TRP A 104 -16.25 -2.15 -0.30
CA TRP A 104 -17.22 -2.65 0.67
C TRP A 104 -16.88 -2.35 2.14
N SER A 105 -15.70 -1.78 2.38
CA SER A 105 -15.21 -1.37 3.69
C SER A 105 -14.80 0.10 3.75
N ALA A 106 -14.98 0.86 2.66
CA ALA A 106 -14.47 2.23 2.50
C ALA A 106 -14.93 3.22 3.59
N ALA A 107 -16.04 2.95 4.28
CA ALA A 107 -16.60 3.73 5.38
C ALA A 107 -17.14 2.84 6.51
N GLY A 108 -16.54 1.67 6.76
CA GLY A 108 -16.98 0.76 7.82
C GLY A 108 -18.46 0.37 7.66
N PRO A 109 -19.32 0.50 8.69
CA PRO A 109 -20.76 0.22 8.60
C PRO A 109 -21.49 0.96 7.47
N ASP A 110 -21.05 2.17 7.10
CA ASP A 110 -21.70 3.01 6.08
C ASP A 110 -21.25 2.67 4.65
N SER A 111 -20.35 1.70 4.49
CA SER A 111 -19.83 1.31 3.16
C SER A 111 -20.93 0.78 2.23
N PRO A 112 -20.79 0.96 0.91
CA PRO A 112 -21.68 0.36 -0.09
C PRO A 112 -21.79 -1.15 0.10
N LYS A 113 -22.98 -1.72 -0.11
CA LYS A 113 -23.17 -3.17 0.06
C LYS A 113 -22.93 -3.87 -1.26
N ARG A 114 -22.02 -4.84 -1.26
CA ARG A 114 -21.66 -5.64 -2.44
C ARG A 114 -22.86 -6.19 -3.21
N LYS A 115 -23.91 -6.61 -2.52
CA LYS A 115 -25.13 -7.20 -3.11
C LYS A 115 -25.91 -6.21 -4.01
N ASP A 116 -25.68 -4.91 -3.86
CA ASP A 116 -26.38 -3.86 -4.61
C ASP A 116 -25.71 -3.58 -5.97
N PHE A 117 -24.58 -4.25 -6.26
CA PHE A 117 -23.80 -4.04 -7.48
C PHE A 117 -23.56 -5.35 -8.24
N PRO A 118 -23.54 -5.33 -9.59
CA PRO A 118 -23.13 -6.48 -10.38
C PRO A 118 -21.74 -6.98 -10.00
N ARG A 119 -21.54 -8.31 -10.05
CA ARG A 119 -20.26 -8.96 -9.69
C ARG A 119 -19.04 -8.42 -10.45
N TYR A 120 -19.23 -7.92 -11.67
CA TYR A 120 -18.14 -7.39 -12.51
C TYR A 120 -17.68 -5.99 -12.12
N VAL A 121 -18.43 -5.27 -11.26
CA VAL A 121 -18.05 -3.93 -10.79
C VAL A 121 -16.79 -4.02 -9.93
N GLU A 122 -16.71 -5.02 -9.06
CA GLU A 122 -15.55 -5.29 -8.22
C GLU A 122 -15.37 -6.81 -8.11
N THR A 123 -14.19 -7.29 -8.53
CA THR A 123 -13.88 -8.71 -8.62
C THR A 123 -13.22 -9.26 -7.36
N SER A 124 -12.73 -8.40 -6.46
CA SER A 124 -12.15 -8.78 -5.19
C SER A 124 -13.14 -9.53 -4.30
N THR A 125 -12.64 -10.49 -3.53
CA THR A 125 -13.43 -11.40 -2.67
C THR A 125 -13.09 -11.27 -1.20
N GLU A 126 -12.07 -10.49 -0.86
CA GLU A 126 -11.62 -10.23 0.50
C GLU A 126 -11.02 -8.83 0.65
N GLU A 127 -10.88 -8.41 1.90
CA GLU A 127 -10.12 -7.22 2.28
C GLU A 127 -8.63 -7.55 2.31
N SER A 128 -7.80 -6.56 1.98
CA SER A 128 -6.34 -6.68 2.07
C SER A 128 -5.86 -6.53 3.52
N PRO A 129 -4.70 -7.11 3.89
CA PRO A 129 -4.04 -6.84 5.17
C PRO A 129 -3.90 -5.35 5.50
N ARG A 130 -3.62 -4.52 4.49
CA ARG A 130 -3.46 -3.07 4.66
C ARG A 130 -4.80 -2.37 4.92
N GLY A 131 -5.88 -2.84 4.31
CA GLY A 131 -7.22 -2.35 4.61
C GLY A 131 -7.68 -2.77 6.00
N TYR A 132 -7.41 -4.01 6.44
CA TYR A 132 -7.64 -4.42 7.83
C TYR A 132 -6.85 -3.56 8.83
N HIS A 133 -5.64 -3.12 8.47
CA HIS A 133 -4.90 -2.16 9.28
C HIS A 133 -5.65 -0.83 9.40
N ALA A 134 -6.05 -0.22 8.28
CA ALA A 134 -6.82 1.03 8.30
C ALA A 134 -8.11 0.90 9.12
N LEU A 135 -8.86 -0.20 8.93
CA LEU A 135 -10.10 -0.48 9.67
C LEU A 135 -9.90 -0.71 11.16
N ARG A 136 -8.68 -1.05 11.60
CA ARG A 136 -8.34 -1.12 13.02
C ARG A 136 -8.15 0.27 13.64
N LEU A 137 -7.60 1.21 12.87
CA LEU A 137 -7.23 2.54 13.36
C LEU A 137 -8.36 3.56 13.25
N LEU A 138 -9.11 3.58 12.14
CA LEU A 138 -10.06 4.66 11.87
C LEU A 138 -11.28 4.71 12.81
N PRO A 139 -11.98 3.60 13.15
CA PRO A 139 -13.25 3.67 13.87
C PRO A 139 -13.18 4.30 15.27
N ASN A 140 -12.02 4.25 15.92
CA ASN A 140 -11.84 4.67 17.32
C ASN A 140 -11.19 6.06 17.47
N HIS A 141 -10.94 6.76 16.36
CA HIS A 141 -10.30 8.07 16.36
C HIS A 141 -11.21 9.12 15.75
N LYS A 142 -11.58 10.14 16.54
CA LYS A 142 -12.49 11.22 16.11
C LYS A 142 -11.80 12.58 15.96
N ASP A 143 -10.70 12.79 16.67
CA ASP A 143 -10.01 14.08 16.74
C ASP A 143 -8.64 14.01 16.06
N PHE A 144 -8.65 13.68 14.76
CA PHE A 144 -7.40 13.66 13.99
C PHE A 144 -6.80 15.08 13.90
N THR A 145 -5.55 15.19 14.30
CA THR A 145 -4.68 16.31 13.99
C THR A 145 -3.76 15.89 12.85
N MET A 146 -3.07 16.82 12.19
CA MET A 146 -2.05 16.46 11.19
C MET A 146 -1.00 15.49 11.76
N ALA A 147 -0.61 15.66 13.03
CA ALA A 147 0.36 14.81 13.70
C ALA A 147 -0.19 13.41 13.98
N SER A 148 -1.41 13.28 14.52
CA SER A 148 -2.01 11.97 14.79
C SER A 148 -2.41 11.23 13.52
N LEU A 149 -2.79 11.94 12.45
CA LEU A 149 -3.02 11.32 11.14
C LEU A 149 -1.71 10.83 10.50
N THR A 150 -0.63 11.60 10.62
CA THR A 150 0.71 11.14 10.21
C THR A 150 1.11 9.90 11.00
N ALA A 151 0.95 9.91 12.34
CA ALA A 151 1.27 8.77 13.18
C ALA A 151 0.44 7.53 12.81
N ALA A 152 -0.86 7.68 12.51
CA ALA A 152 -1.70 6.58 12.05
C ALA A 152 -1.25 6.03 10.68
N ALA A 153 -0.87 6.90 9.74
CA ALA A 153 -0.35 6.48 8.43
C ALA A 153 0.98 5.69 8.53
N PHE A 154 1.74 5.90 9.60
CA PHE A 154 3.00 5.20 9.92
C PHE A 154 2.86 4.21 11.09
N ASP A 155 1.64 3.80 11.48
CA ASP A 155 1.50 2.75 12.50
C ASP A 155 2.17 1.46 11.99
N SER A 156 2.93 0.83 12.88
CA SER A 156 3.85 -0.23 12.51
C SER A 156 3.27 -1.64 12.47
N TYR A 157 1.99 -1.81 12.78
CA TYR A 157 1.37 -3.12 12.89
C TYR A 157 1.26 -3.83 11.53
N LEU A 158 1.44 -5.16 11.52
CA LEU A 158 1.38 -6.00 10.32
C LEU A 158 0.29 -7.08 10.47
N PRO A 159 -0.97 -6.76 10.10
CA PRO A 159 -2.10 -7.68 10.23
C PRO A 159 -1.90 -9.07 9.62
N ALA A 160 -1.20 -9.17 8.48
CA ALA A 160 -0.95 -10.46 7.83
C ALA A 160 -0.14 -11.40 8.74
N PHE A 161 0.86 -10.89 9.46
CA PHE A 161 1.63 -11.75 10.36
C PHE A 161 0.87 -12.11 11.63
N ALA A 162 -0.02 -11.24 12.09
CA ALA A 162 -0.89 -11.55 13.23
C ALA A 162 -1.82 -12.74 12.94
N THR A 163 -2.19 -13.00 11.68
CA THR A 163 -2.99 -14.16 11.27
C THR A 163 -2.13 -15.36 10.88
N MET A 164 -0.98 -15.15 10.22
CA MET A 164 -0.13 -16.20 9.67
C MET A 164 0.82 -16.85 10.68
N ILE A 165 1.31 -16.12 11.70
CA ILE A 165 2.25 -16.64 12.70
C ILE A 165 1.63 -17.65 13.67
N PRO A 166 0.38 -17.49 14.16
CA PRO A 166 -0.22 -18.47 15.07
C PRO A 166 -0.30 -19.91 14.51
N PRO A 167 -0.71 -20.16 13.24
CA PRO A 167 -0.62 -21.48 12.62
C PRO A 167 0.79 -22.08 12.60
N LEU A 168 1.83 -21.27 12.29
CA LEU A 168 3.23 -21.69 12.35
C LEU A 168 3.65 -22.12 13.77
N ILE A 169 3.27 -21.34 14.77
CA ILE A 169 3.54 -21.66 16.18
C ILE A 169 2.84 -22.96 16.58
N LYS A 170 1.58 -23.13 16.20
CA LYS A 170 0.81 -24.35 16.45
C LYS A 170 1.45 -25.58 15.80
N ALA A 171 1.89 -25.46 14.54
CA ALA A 171 2.61 -26.52 13.84
C ALA A 171 3.91 -26.91 14.56
N TYR A 172 4.68 -25.92 15.03
CA TYR A 172 5.87 -26.17 15.83
C TYR A 172 5.52 -26.87 17.15
N ASP A 173 4.51 -26.41 17.89
CA ASP A 173 4.15 -26.97 19.20
C ASP A 173 3.71 -28.45 19.07
N ALA A 174 2.96 -28.79 18.02
CA ALA A 174 2.57 -30.16 17.70
C ALA A 174 3.71 -31.06 17.18
N THR A 175 4.86 -30.48 16.82
CA THR A 175 6.00 -31.26 16.33
C THR A 175 6.62 -32.08 17.47
N PRO A 176 6.83 -33.40 17.30
CA PRO A 176 7.44 -34.27 18.32
C PRO A 176 8.84 -33.80 18.72
N GLY A 177 9.18 -33.95 20.00
CA GLY A 177 10.48 -33.51 20.54
C GLY A 177 11.70 -34.15 19.86
N ALA A 178 11.56 -35.38 19.37
CA ALA A 178 12.62 -36.09 18.63
C ALA A 178 12.81 -35.59 17.19
N ASN A 179 11.90 -34.79 16.65
CA ASN A 179 12.04 -34.25 15.29
C ASN A 179 13.17 -33.19 15.27
N PRO A 180 14.18 -33.31 14.39
CA PRO A 180 15.29 -32.35 14.31
C PRO A 180 14.87 -30.89 14.09
N LEU A 181 13.71 -30.65 13.46
CA LEU A 181 13.17 -29.30 13.27
C LEU A 181 12.85 -28.61 14.60
N LYS A 182 12.49 -29.37 15.65
CA LYS A 182 12.18 -28.81 16.96
C LYS A 182 13.37 -28.04 17.52
N ALA A 183 14.53 -28.69 17.59
CA ALA A 183 15.77 -28.05 18.07
C ALA A 183 16.23 -26.92 17.13
N ARG A 184 16.16 -27.12 15.80
CA ARG A 184 16.62 -26.15 14.80
C ARG A 184 15.83 -24.83 14.84
N LEU A 185 14.53 -24.91 15.12
CA LEU A 185 13.59 -23.78 15.05
C LEU A 185 13.28 -23.14 16.41
N ALA A 186 13.67 -23.75 17.54
CA ALA A 186 13.31 -23.29 18.89
C ALA A 186 13.52 -21.79 19.13
N LYS A 187 14.72 -21.26 18.83
CA LYS A 187 15.02 -19.82 19.01
C LYS A 187 14.19 -18.91 18.08
N LYS A 188 13.92 -19.36 16.86
CA LYS A 188 13.15 -18.61 15.84
C LYS A 188 11.69 -18.51 16.25
N ILE A 189 11.12 -19.63 16.71
CA ILE A 189 9.74 -19.68 17.21
C ILE A 189 9.58 -18.88 18.49
N THR A 190 10.56 -18.92 19.40
CA THR A 190 10.54 -18.10 20.61
C THR A 190 10.52 -16.62 20.26
N LEU A 191 11.34 -16.18 19.30
CA LEU A 191 11.37 -14.80 18.83
C LEU A 191 10.01 -14.37 18.23
N LEU A 192 9.46 -15.16 17.31
CA LEU A 192 8.19 -14.84 16.64
C LEU A 192 6.99 -14.90 17.59
N ARG A 193 7.01 -15.77 18.61
CA ARG A 193 5.95 -15.86 19.63
C ARG A 193 5.90 -14.61 20.51
N GLY A 194 7.05 -13.98 20.76
CA GLY A 194 7.15 -12.74 21.55
C GLY A 194 7.00 -11.46 20.73
N TRP A 195 6.82 -11.55 19.41
CA TRP A 195 6.69 -10.39 18.55
C TRP A 195 5.27 -9.82 18.59
N ASP A 196 5.16 -8.50 18.68
CA ASP A 196 3.92 -7.74 18.67
C ASP A 196 3.42 -7.42 17.25
N TYR A 197 4.03 -8.03 16.23
CA TYR A 197 3.75 -7.84 14.81
C TYR A 197 4.02 -6.41 14.32
N ARG A 198 4.90 -5.67 15.01
CA ARG A 198 5.30 -4.32 14.62
C ARG A 198 6.64 -4.28 13.91
N TRP A 199 6.73 -3.55 12.81
CA TRP A 199 8.00 -3.32 12.12
C TRP A 199 8.88 -2.30 12.85
N GLY A 200 10.19 -2.30 12.54
CA GLY A 200 11.16 -1.34 13.07
C GLY A 200 12.58 -1.61 12.57
N ILE A 201 13.43 -0.59 12.52
CA ILE A 201 14.82 -0.73 12.00
C ILE A 201 15.64 -1.78 12.76
N ASN A 202 15.45 -1.90 14.08
CA ASN A 202 16.18 -2.87 14.91
C ASN A 202 15.46 -4.22 15.05
N SER A 203 14.36 -4.42 14.31
CA SER A 203 13.47 -5.56 14.49
C SER A 203 13.97 -6.81 13.75
N VAL A 204 14.63 -7.69 14.49
CA VAL A 204 14.93 -9.06 14.04
C VAL A 204 13.68 -9.88 13.71
N PRO A 205 12.58 -9.85 14.50
CA PRO A 205 11.39 -10.62 14.13
C PRO A 205 10.76 -10.14 12.81
N THR A 206 10.86 -8.85 12.46
CA THR A 206 10.42 -8.36 11.15
C THR A 206 11.23 -8.98 10.02
N SER A 207 12.56 -9.01 10.11
CA SER A 207 13.40 -9.69 9.13
C SER A 207 13.00 -11.15 8.95
N LEU A 208 12.91 -11.88 10.06
CA LEU A 208 12.60 -13.32 10.02
C LEU A 208 11.20 -13.58 9.46
N ALA A 209 10.20 -12.80 9.88
CA ALA A 209 8.82 -12.94 9.43
C ALA A 209 8.66 -12.57 7.95
N VAL A 210 9.30 -11.50 7.46
CA VAL A 210 9.21 -11.11 6.05
C VAL A 210 9.87 -12.14 5.13
N PHE A 211 11.05 -12.67 5.49
CA PHE A 211 11.69 -13.74 4.72
C PHE A 211 10.85 -15.03 4.76
N TRP A 212 10.31 -15.38 5.93
CA TRP A 212 9.42 -16.54 6.08
C TRP A 212 8.14 -16.38 5.25
N GLY A 213 7.47 -15.24 5.36
CA GLY A 213 6.25 -14.90 4.64
C GLY A 213 6.47 -14.97 3.13
N THR A 214 7.59 -14.43 2.66
CA THR A 214 7.96 -14.45 1.24
C THR A 214 8.15 -15.87 0.74
N ASP A 215 8.85 -16.73 1.50
CA ASP A 215 9.08 -18.13 1.11
C ASP A 215 7.78 -18.95 1.12
N ILE A 216 6.97 -18.84 2.17
CA ILE A 216 5.73 -19.61 2.26
C ILE A 216 4.72 -19.17 1.20
N MET A 217 4.52 -17.86 0.97
CA MET A 217 3.61 -17.37 -0.07
C MET A 217 4.04 -17.83 -1.46
N ARG A 218 5.36 -17.90 -1.72
CA ARG A 218 5.90 -18.44 -2.97
C ARG A 218 5.61 -19.94 -3.11
N ARG A 219 5.74 -20.72 -2.03
CA ARG A 219 5.47 -22.18 -2.06
C ARG A 219 4.02 -22.50 -2.34
N VAL A 220 3.10 -21.81 -1.66
CA VAL A 220 1.66 -22.13 -1.73
C VAL A 220 0.92 -21.35 -2.82
N GLY A 221 1.57 -20.39 -3.48
CA GLY A 221 0.88 -19.42 -4.35
C GLY A 221 0.12 -20.06 -5.52
N ARG A 222 0.62 -21.16 -6.08
CA ARG A 222 -0.06 -21.89 -7.17
C ARG A 222 -1.33 -22.56 -6.65
N GLU A 223 -1.24 -23.26 -5.53
CA GLU A 223 -2.33 -23.98 -4.90
C GLU A 223 -3.38 -23.02 -4.34
N ALA A 224 -2.96 -21.87 -3.80
CA ALA A 224 -3.83 -20.78 -3.39
C ALA A 224 -4.64 -20.24 -4.57
N ARG A 225 -3.99 -19.96 -5.71
CA ARG A 225 -4.66 -19.51 -6.93
C ARG A 225 -5.65 -20.55 -7.46
N ALA A 226 -5.25 -21.82 -7.49
CA ALA A 226 -6.13 -22.92 -7.91
C ALA A 226 -7.35 -23.08 -6.98
N ALA A 227 -7.19 -22.77 -5.69
CA ALA A 227 -8.25 -22.76 -4.70
C ALA A 227 -9.12 -21.49 -4.72
N GLY A 228 -8.77 -20.47 -5.51
CA GLY A 228 -9.46 -19.17 -5.49
C GLY A 228 -9.29 -18.41 -4.17
N MET A 229 -8.16 -18.61 -3.48
CA MET A 229 -7.81 -17.97 -2.22
C MET A 229 -6.60 -17.05 -2.41
N SER A 230 -6.44 -16.04 -1.56
CA SER A 230 -5.13 -15.41 -1.47
C SER A 230 -4.12 -16.33 -0.81
N ALA A 231 -2.84 -16.05 -1.05
CA ALA A 231 -1.75 -16.82 -0.45
C ALA A 231 -1.79 -16.73 1.09
N GLU A 232 -2.10 -15.56 1.67
CA GLU A 232 -2.23 -15.39 3.11
C GLU A 232 -3.31 -16.33 3.68
N ASP A 233 -4.51 -16.25 3.11
CA ASP A 233 -5.66 -17.02 3.59
C ASP A 233 -5.43 -18.53 3.43
N TYR A 234 -4.72 -18.93 2.38
CA TYR A 234 -4.26 -20.30 2.18
C TYR A 234 -3.25 -20.73 3.24
N VAL A 235 -2.26 -19.88 3.57
CA VAL A 235 -1.31 -20.15 4.66
C VAL A 235 -2.03 -20.39 5.98
N VAL A 236 -3.02 -19.57 6.30
CA VAL A 236 -3.78 -19.68 7.55
C VAL A 236 -4.64 -20.95 7.60
N LYS A 237 -5.30 -21.30 6.49
CA LYS A 237 -6.36 -22.31 6.48
C LYS A 237 -5.94 -23.68 5.95
N ARG A 238 -4.91 -23.75 5.11
CA ARG A 238 -4.59 -24.93 4.29
C ARG A 238 -3.12 -25.33 4.24
N ALA A 239 -2.18 -24.43 4.55
CA ALA A 239 -0.77 -24.80 4.57
C ALA A 239 -0.51 -25.91 5.59
N THR A 240 0.31 -26.87 5.19
CA THR A 240 0.70 -28.00 6.01
C THR A 240 1.76 -27.59 7.04
N SER A 241 1.86 -28.35 8.14
CA SER A 241 2.90 -28.13 9.15
C SER A 241 4.31 -28.17 8.55
N ASP A 242 4.56 -29.05 7.57
CA ASP A 242 5.87 -29.11 6.92
C ASP A 242 6.15 -27.86 6.08
N GLU A 243 5.22 -27.39 5.26
CA GLU A 243 5.39 -26.14 4.50
C GLU A 243 5.70 -24.95 5.41
N LEU A 244 4.96 -24.80 6.51
CA LEU A 244 5.15 -23.72 7.48
C LEU A 244 6.55 -23.76 8.10
N LEU A 245 6.97 -24.93 8.60
CA LEU A 245 8.24 -25.11 9.32
C LEU A 245 9.45 -25.08 8.39
N GLN A 246 9.36 -25.68 7.21
CA GLN A 246 10.43 -25.66 6.21
C GLN A 246 10.63 -24.26 5.63
N SER A 247 9.56 -23.47 5.49
CA SER A 247 9.70 -22.07 5.11
C SER A 247 10.47 -21.26 6.15
N LEU A 248 10.31 -21.59 7.44
CA LEU A 248 11.06 -20.91 8.50
C LEU A 248 12.54 -21.31 8.50
N VAL A 249 12.82 -22.57 8.15
CA VAL A 249 14.18 -23.04 7.88
C VAL A 249 14.79 -22.27 6.71
N ALA A 250 14.08 -22.17 5.58
CA ALA A 250 14.56 -21.48 4.38
C ALA A 250 14.85 -20.00 4.67
N ALA A 251 13.94 -19.31 5.37
CA ALA A 251 14.11 -17.92 5.77
C ALA A 251 15.37 -17.72 6.63
N ALA A 252 15.55 -18.53 7.68
CA ALA A 252 16.72 -18.41 8.55
C ALA A 252 18.04 -18.73 7.83
N ASN A 253 18.03 -19.72 6.92
CA ASN A 253 19.20 -20.05 6.11
C ASN A 253 19.54 -18.91 5.15
N GLN A 254 18.55 -18.31 4.48
CA GLN A 254 18.76 -17.20 3.56
C GLN A 254 19.36 -15.99 4.30
N LEU A 255 18.77 -15.60 5.42
CA LEU A 255 19.30 -14.50 6.25
C LEU A 255 20.75 -14.78 6.70
N THR A 256 21.06 -16.02 7.09
CA THR A 256 22.42 -16.41 7.48
C THR A 256 23.38 -16.37 6.28
N ALA A 257 22.95 -16.81 5.11
CA ALA A 257 23.78 -16.83 3.90
C ALA A 257 24.09 -15.42 3.39
N ASP A 258 23.13 -14.50 3.48
CA ASP A 258 23.27 -13.13 2.98
C ASP A 258 23.95 -12.19 3.97
N PHE A 259 23.71 -12.38 5.27
CA PHE A 259 24.11 -11.41 6.31
C PHE A 259 24.92 -12.03 7.46
N GLY A 260 25.31 -13.31 7.35
CA GLY A 260 26.10 -14.04 8.35
C GLY A 260 25.30 -14.54 9.56
N THR A 261 24.10 -14.02 9.80
CA THR A 261 23.21 -14.47 10.89
C THR A 261 21.74 -14.33 10.55
N TRP A 262 20.91 -15.29 11.01
CA TRP A 262 19.46 -15.17 10.94
C TRP A 262 18.90 -14.06 11.84
N GLN A 263 19.72 -13.52 12.75
CA GLN A 263 19.35 -12.45 13.69
C GLN A 263 19.60 -11.03 13.14
N THR A 264 19.72 -10.89 11.82
CA THR A 264 19.99 -9.58 11.19
C THR A 264 18.81 -8.63 11.35
N PRO A 265 18.98 -7.42 11.89
CA PRO A 265 17.94 -6.39 12.00
C PRO A 265 17.36 -5.96 10.66
N TRP A 266 16.08 -5.57 10.64
CA TRP A 266 15.39 -5.22 9.38
C TRP A 266 16.01 -4.03 8.65
N GLY A 267 16.47 -3.01 9.38
CA GLY A 267 17.09 -1.82 8.82
C GLY A 267 18.43 -2.10 8.14
N ASP A 268 19.11 -3.19 8.45
CA ASP A 268 20.33 -3.60 7.75
C ASP A 268 20.02 -4.25 6.40
N ILE A 269 18.80 -4.76 6.23
CA ILE A 269 18.31 -5.43 5.03
C ILE A 269 17.58 -4.45 4.13
N ASN A 270 16.60 -3.72 4.65
CA ASN A 270 15.65 -2.93 3.88
C ASN A 270 16.08 -1.47 3.77
N ARG A 271 16.48 -1.06 2.57
CA ARG A 271 17.17 0.20 2.34
C ARG A 271 16.54 1.03 1.23
N PHE A 272 16.60 2.35 1.39
CA PHE A 272 16.44 3.32 0.33
C PHE A 272 17.82 3.71 -0.20
N GLN A 273 18.01 3.68 -1.51
CA GLN A 273 19.24 4.13 -2.14
C GLN A 273 18.92 4.76 -3.48
N ARG A 274 19.53 5.91 -3.74
CA ARG A 274 19.52 6.57 -5.03
C ARG A 274 20.97 6.89 -5.39
N ILE A 275 21.45 6.35 -6.51
CA ILE A 275 22.83 6.53 -6.99
C ILE A 275 22.90 6.87 -8.48
N ASN A 276 21.74 6.88 -9.16
CA ASN A 276 21.53 7.22 -10.57
C ASN A 276 20.08 7.74 -10.75
N ASP A 277 19.75 8.15 -11.96
CA ASP A 277 18.41 8.59 -12.38
C ASP A 277 17.85 7.74 -13.53
N ASP A 278 18.33 6.51 -13.65
CA ASP A 278 17.90 5.60 -14.70
C ASP A 278 16.45 5.14 -14.45
N ILE A 279 15.69 4.93 -15.53
CA ILE A 279 14.33 4.36 -15.45
C ILE A 279 14.36 3.00 -14.74
N ASP A 280 15.38 2.20 -15.04
CA ASP A 280 15.69 0.95 -14.36
C ASP A 280 16.84 1.19 -13.36
N PRO A 281 16.54 1.43 -12.08
CA PRO A 281 17.57 1.81 -11.11
C PRO A 281 18.54 0.66 -10.84
N SER A 282 19.82 1.00 -10.76
CA SER A 282 20.85 0.11 -10.21
C SER A 282 21.16 0.41 -8.74
N PHE A 283 21.61 -0.62 -8.01
CA PHE A 283 21.87 -0.59 -6.58
C PHE A 283 23.22 -1.26 -6.24
N ASP A 284 23.83 -0.83 -5.14
CA ASP A 284 25.14 -1.30 -4.68
C ASP A 284 25.21 -1.28 -3.14
N ASP A 285 25.44 -2.44 -2.54
CA ASP A 285 25.54 -2.62 -1.09
C ASP A 285 26.70 -1.88 -0.42
N ALA A 286 27.74 -1.54 -1.20
CA ALA A 286 28.90 -0.77 -0.76
C ALA A 286 28.65 0.74 -0.77
N LYS A 287 27.60 1.22 -1.45
CA LYS A 287 27.25 2.64 -1.48
C LYS A 287 26.37 3.03 -0.29
N PRO A 288 26.36 4.32 0.10
CA PRO A 288 25.45 4.82 1.13
C PRO A 288 23.99 4.49 0.81
N SER A 289 23.21 4.23 1.86
CA SER A 289 21.77 3.98 1.78
C SER A 289 21.13 4.25 3.13
N ILE A 290 19.84 4.51 3.15
CA ILE A 290 19.07 4.87 4.35
C ILE A 290 18.22 3.67 4.78
N PRO A 291 18.21 3.25 6.06
CA PRO A 291 17.34 2.18 6.52
C PRO A 291 15.87 2.60 6.46
N VAL A 292 15.02 1.76 5.89
CA VAL A 292 13.56 2.00 5.85
C VAL A 292 12.87 1.03 6.81
N PRO A 293 12.16 1.51 7.85
CA PRO A 293 11.62 0.63 8.87
C PRO A 293 10.35 -0.10 8.44
N PHE A 294 9.55 0.49 7.55
CA PHE A 294 8.28 -0.07 7.10
C PHE A 294 8.43 -1.07 5.95
N THR A 295 7.44 -1.96 5.79
CA THR A 295 7.49 -3.08 4.84
C THR A 295 6.52 -2.89 3.67
N SER A 296 6.45 -3.86 2.77
CA SER A 296 5.44 -3.89 1.71
C SER A 296 4.01 -3.94 2.25
N SER A 297 3.08 -3.34 1.51
CA SER A 297 1.64 -3.36 1.81
C SER A 297 1.03 -4.76 1.87
N ILE A 298 1.65 -5.76 1.24
CA ILE A 298 1.17 -7.15 1.27
C ILE A 298 1.15 -7.71 2.70
N TRP A 299 2.00 -7.19 3.59
CA TRP A 299 2.03 -7.56 5.01
C TRP A 299 1.08 -6.72 5.87
N GLY A 300 0.44 -5.73 5.25
CA GLY A 300 -0.51 -4.81 5.89
C GLY A 300 0.09 -3.50 6.40
N SER A 301 1.32 -3.17 6.00
CA SER A 301 1.94 -1.89 6.34
C SER A 301 1.23 -0.72 5.65
N LEU A 302 0.80 0.31 6.40
CA LEU A 302 0.15 1.50 5.85
C LEU A 302 1.16 2.38 5.08
N ALA A 303 2.27 2.73 5.74
CA ALA A 303 3.49 3.17 5.07
C ALA A 303 4.08 1.96 4.33
N SER A 304 4.00 1.95 3.01
CA SER A 304 4.38 0.82 2.17
C SER A 304 5.73 1.06 1.51
N PHE A 305 6.62 0.08 1.60
CA PHE A 305 7.88 0.02 0.88
C PHE A 305 8.08 -1.36 0.28
N GLY A 306 7.87 -1.47 -1.04
CA GLY A 306 8.06 -2.70 -1.78
C GLY A 306 9.52 -2.83 -2.20
N ALA A 307 10.27 -3.62 -1.43
CA ALA A 307 11.70 -3.86 -1.62
C ALA A 307 12.04 -5.32 -1.83
N ARG A 308 13.16 -5.57 -2.52
CA ARG A 308 13.71 -6.89 -2.80
C ARG A 308 15.22 -6.80 -3.05
N ALA A 309 15.90 -7.94 -3.05
CA ALA A 309 17.26 -8.02 -3.59
C ALA A 309 17.28 -7.80 -5.12
N TYR A 310 18.34 -7.19 -5.60
CA TYR A 310 18.63 -6.93 -7.01
C TYR A 310 19.87 -7.73 -7.43
N PRO A 311 20.17 -7.85 -8.74
CA PRO A 311 21.40 -8.47 -9.18
C PRO A 311 22.61 -7.89 -8.43
N ASN A 312 23.43 -8.77 -7.86
CA ASN A 312 24.64 -8.43 -7.07
C ASN A 312 24.39 -7.72 -5.73
N THR A 313 23.17 -7.66 -5.21
CA THR A 313 22.89 -7.15 -3.85
C THR A 313 22.41 -8.25 -2.91
N LYS A 314 22.76 -8.10 -1.63
CA LYS A 314 22.19 -8.84 -0.50
C LYS A 314 21.13 -8.01 0.19
N LYS A 315 21.37 -6.71 0.35
CA LYS A 315 20.37 -5.77 0.85
C LYS A 315 19.23 -5.64 -0.17
N TRP A 316 18.08 -5.26 0.37
CA TRP A 316 16.86 -5.06 -0.38
C TRP A 316 16.63 -3.57 -0.60
N TYR A 317 16.32 -3.20 -1.84
CA TYR A 317 16.06 -1.82 -2.23
C TYR A 317 14.63 -1.66 -2.72
N GLY A 318 13.99 -0.56 -2.36
CA GLY A 318 12.61 -0.29 -2.73
C GLY A 318 12.47 0.37 -4.10
N THR A 319 11.54 -0.11 -4.91
CA THR A 319 11.15 0.52 -6.19
C THR A 319 9.64 0.72 -6.32
N SER A 320 8.89 0.53 -5.22
CA SER A 320 7.44 0.72 -5.18
C SER A 320 6.99 1.02 -3.76
N GLY A 321 5.79 1.58 -3.61
CA GLY A 321 5.23 1.94 -2.31
C GLY A 321 4.83 3.40 -2.25
N ASN A 322 4.92 4.00 -1.06
CA ASN A 322 4.72 5.43 -0.91
C ASN A 322 5.81 6.19 -1.67
N SER A 323 5.41 7.13 -2.52
CA SER A 323 6.32 8.05 -3.23
C SER A 323 6.11 9.47 -2.75
N PHE A 324 4.92 10.03 -2.96
CA PHE A 324 4.48 11.28 -2.37
C PHE A 324 3.52 11.01 -1.21
N VAL A 325 3.82 11.55 -0.03
CA VAL A 325 2.96 11.45 1.15
C VAL A 325 2.60 12.84 1.60
N ALA A 326 1.31 13.10 1.78
CA ALA A 326 0.82 14.39 2.26
C ALA A 326 -0.28 14.21 3.29
N VAL A 327 -0.29 15.11 4.27
CA VAL A 327 -1.37 15.34 5.21
C VAL A 327 -1.83 16.77 5.02
N VAL A 328 -3.11 16.93 4.67
CA VAL A 328 -3.74 18.20 4.34
C VAL A 328 -4.89 18.43 5.31
N GLU A 329 -4.98 19.66 5.81
CA GLU A 329 -6.06 20.11 6.68
C GLU A 329 -6.72 21.35 6.07
N PHE A 330 -8.05 21.28 5.93
CA PHE A 330 -8.88 22.36 5.41
C PHE A 330 -9.57 23.11 6.57
N GLY A 331 -8.82 23.95 7.28
CA GLY A 331 -9.38 24.90 8.27
C GLY A 331 -9.61 26.29 7.66
N ASP A 332 -9.63 27.33 8.49
CA ASP A 332 -9.66 28.75 8.04
C ASP A 332 -8.57 29.08 7.01
N SER A 333 -7.47 28.34 7.06
CA SER A 333 -6.44 28.30 6.03
C SER A 333 -5.98 26.86 5.80
N VAL A 334 -5.52 26.59 4.57
CA VAL A 334 -5.02 25.26 4.20
C VAL A 334 -3.65 25.06 4.85
N ARG A 335 -3.49 23.96 5.58
CA ARG A 335 -2.21 23.52 6.14
C ARG A 335 -1.82 22.19 5.52
N VAL A 336 -0.56 22.07 5.13
CA VAL A 336 -0.05 20.88 4.46
C VAL A 336 1.31 20.49 5.01
N ARG A 337 1.46 19.19 5.28
CA ARG A 337 2.73 18.53 5.54
C ARG A 337 2.94 17.49 4.45
N ALA A 338 4.10 17.45 3.81
CA ALA A 338 4.36 16.48 2.75
C ALA A 338 5.82 16.01 2.73
N VAL A 339 6.08 14.93 1.98
CA VAL A 339 7.42 14.47 1.62
C VAL A 339 7.35 13.76 0.27
N THR A 340 8.41 13.89 -0.52
CA THR A 340 8.65 13.07 -1.71
C THR A 340 9.78 12.09 -1.41
N ALA A 341 9.62 10.81 -1.78
CA ALA A 341 10.64 9.80 -1.59
C ALA A 341 11.89 10.16 -2.41
N GLY A 342 13.02 10.41 -1.74
CA GLY A 342 14.24 10.86 -2.39
C GLY A 342 14.34 12.39 -2.38
N GLY A 343 13.96 13.04 -3.48
CA GLY A 343 14.05 14.49 -3.68
C GLY A 343 13.37 14.90 -4.98
N GLU A 344 13.41 16.19 -5.31
CA GLU A 344 12.68 16.78 -6.46
C GLU A 344 13.56 17.00 -7.71
N SER A 345 14.75 16.39 -7.76
CA SER A 345 15.66 16.49 -8.91
C SER A 345 16.13 15.15 -9.44
N GLY A 346 16.20 15.00 -10.77
CA GLY A 346 16.84 13.88 -11.46
C GLY A 346 18.37 13.98 -11.54
N ASP A 347 18.93 15.19 -11.36
CA ASP A 347 20.37 15.42 -11.47
C ASP A 347 21.09 14.90 -10.22
N ILE A 348 21.99 13.92 -10.39
CA ILE A 348 22.80 13.31 -9.33
C ILE A 348 23.71 14.31 -8.60
N HIS A 349 23.94 15.49 -9.18
CA HIS A 349 24.75 16.56 -8.57
C HIS A 349 23.89 17.65 -7.90
N SER A 350 22.57 17.56 -8.01
CA SER A 350 21.66 18.49 -7.37
C SER A 350 21.63 18.26 -5.85
N PRO A 351 21.59 19.32 -5.03
CA PRO A 351 21.32 19.17 -3.60
C PRO A 351 19.93 18.57 -3.33
N HIS A 352 19.03 18.58 -4.32
CA HIS A 352 17.67 18.03 -4.22
C HIS A 352 17.51 16.63 -4.84
N PHE A 353 18.61 15.89 -4.98
CA PHE A 353 18.59 14.53 -5.48
C PHE A 353 18.07 13.53 -4.43
N ASP A 354 18.48 13.63 -3.18
CA ASP A 354 18.08 12.67 -2.12
C ASP A 354 17.81 13.32 -0.75
N ASP A 355 17.64 14.64 -0.71
CA ASP A 355 17.51 15.46 0.51
C ASP A 355 16.23 15.24 1.34
N GLU A 356 15.23 14.57 0.78
CA GLU A 356 14.00 14.16 1.46
C GLU A 356 13.99 12.67 1.88
N ALA A 357 14.98 11.86 1.49
CA ALA A 357 14.97 10.41 1.72
C ALA A 357 14.91 10.02 3.22
N GLU A 358 15.64 10.75 4.08
CA GLU A 358 15.60 10.52 5.53
C GLU A 358 14.23 10.90 6.13
N ARG A 359 13.64 12.00 5.64
CA ARG A 359 12.30 12.44 6.05
C ARG A 359 11.24 11.41 5.67
N TYR A 360 11.38 10.85 4.47
CA TYR A 360 10.52 9.78 3.98
C TYR A 360 10.62 8.53 4.87
N ALA A 361 11.84 8.07 5.16
CA ALA A 361 12.07 6.86 5.97
C ALA A 361 11.57 7.01 7.43
N THR A 362 11.55 8.24 7.95
CA THR A 362 11.17 8.54 9.34
C THR A 362 9.74 9.07 9.50
N GLY A 363 9.02 9.35 8.41
CA GLY A 363 7.72 10.03 8.44
C GLY A 363 7.80 11.50 8.88
N ASN A 364 8.97 12.12 8.85
CA ASN A 364 9.20 13.51 9.23
C ASN A 364 8.80 14.48 8.10
N LEU A 365 7.50 14.52 7.79
CA LEU A 365 6.90 15.33 6.73
C LEU A 365 7.25 16.82 6.93
N ARG A 366 7.74 17.48 5.88
CA ARG A 366 8.07 18.91 5.87
C ARG A 366 6.81 19.76 5.70
N VAL A 367 6.89 21.03 6.11
CA VAL A 367 5.85 22.01 5.81
C VAL A 367 5.83 22.29 4.31
N VAL A 368 4.64 22.39 3.73
CA VAL A 368 4.46 22.91 2.36
C VAL A 368 4.01 24.36 2.44
N TYR A 369 4.78 25.24 1.81
CA TYR A 369 4.49 26.66 1.73
C TYR A 369 3.46 26.93 0.62
N PHE A 370 2.18 26.90 0.99
CA PHE A 370 1.06 27.07 0.06
C PHE A 370 0.77 28.54 -0.26
N TYR A 371 0.99 29.45 0.70
CA TYR A 371 0.71 30.88 0.56
C TYR A 371 1.99 31.68 0.27
N LYS A 372 1.87 32.78 -0.49
CA LYS A 372 3.02 33.64 -0.82
C LYS A 372 3.77 34.16 0.41
N SER A 373 3.06 34.49 1.49
CA SER A 373 3.67 34.94 2.76
C SER A 373 4.56 33.88 3.40
N GLN A 374 4.33 32.60 3.13
CA GLN A 374 5.12 31.50 3.66
C GLN A 374 6.44 31.28 2.89
N LEU A 375 6.62 31.93 1.74
CA LEU A 375 7.85 31.80 0.93
C LEU A 375 9.00 32.67 1.46
N GLN A 376 8.71 33.66 2.29
CA GLN A 376 9.73 34.58 2.82
C GLN A 376 10.81 33.82 3.60
N GLY A 377 12.07 33.94 3.16
CA GLY A 377 13.21 33.23 3.76
C GLY A 377 13.39 31.77 3.30
N HIS A 378 12.57 31.30 2.36
CA HIS A 378 12.62 29.94 1.82
C HIS A 378 12.81 29.90 0.28
N THR A 379 12.89 31.05 -0.38
CA THR A 379 13.15 31.15 -1.82
C THR A 379 14.65 31.11 -2.12
N GLU A 380 15.10 30.08 -2.85
CA GLU A 380 16.49 29.93 -3.28
C GLU A 380 16.76 30.54 -4.66
N ARG A 381 15.76 30.49 -5.56
CA ARG A 381 15.86 30.99 -6.93
C ARG A 381 14.52 31.54 -7.42
N GLU A 382 14.57 32.68 -8.10
CA GLU A 382 13.45 33.22 -8.86
C GLU A 382 13.75 33.09 -10.36
N TYR A 383 12.73 32.76 -11.16
CA TYR A 383 12.84 32.62 -12.60
C TYR A 383 11.70 33.37 -13.30
N HIS A 384 12.04 34.19 -14.29
CA HIS A 384 11.10 34.95 -15.10
C HIS A 384 11.19 34.47 -16.55
N PRO A 385 10.32 33.54 -16.98
CA PRO A 385 10.31 33.10 -18.37
C PRO A 385 9.87 34.23 -19.29
N GLY A 386 10.65 34.51 -20.34
CA GLY A 386 10.30 35.43 -21.42
C GLY A 386 10.50 36.92 -21.12
N SER A 387 11.25 37.26 -20.08
CA SER A 387 11.76 38.62 -19.84
C SER A 387 12.93 38.98 -20.73
#